data_AF-A0A3B8M9B8-F1
#
_entry.id   AF-A0A3B8M9B8-F1
#
_cell.length_a   1.000
_cell.length_b   1.000
_cell.length_c   1.000
_cell.angle_alpha   90.00
_cell.angle_beta   90.00
_cell.angle_gamma   90.00
#
_symmetry.space_group_name_H-M   'P 1'
#
loop_
_entity.id
_entity.type
_entity.pdbx_description
1 polymer ?
#
loop_
_entity_poly.entity_id
_entity_poly.type
_entity_poly.pdbx_seq_one_letter_code
_entity_poly.pdbx_strand_id
1 'polypeptide(L)'
;LLAPEFTAALFITAFTLVFSLFINAPLLELANHNATPNPSKAPWYFLGLQELLTMFDPMIAGVTAPGIVLVLLGFAPYIDRNPSNAPEDRKFAISIQTIHLMFWAVLVIIGSFFRGQGFNFTYPWDTGLHGIFHL
;
A
#
# COMPACT_ATOMS: atom_id res chain seq x y z
N LEU A 1 -22.80 -20.07 -4.41
CA LEU A 1 -22.58 -18.63 -4.68
C LEU A 1 -23.11 -17.73 -3.57
N LEU A 2 -23.64 -18.25 -2.44
CA LEU A 2 -23.87 -17.43 -1.24
C LEU A 2 -23.21 -18.04 0.01
N ALA A 3 -23.20 -19.37 0.16
CA ALA A 3 -22.62 -20.01 1.34
C ALA A 3 -21.08 -19.83 1.47
N PRO A 4 -20.25 -19.99 0.42
CA PRO A 4 -18.82 -19.70 0.50
C PRO A 4 -18.52 -18.23 0.80
N GLU A 5 -19.22 -17.31 0.14
CA GLU A 5 -19.06 -15.86 0.28
C GLU A 5 -19.45 -15.39 1.69
N PHE A 6 -20.59 -15.89 2.19
CA PHE A 6 -21.04 -15.63 3.55
C PHE A 6 -20.09 -16.20 4.60
N THR A 7 -19.59 -17.43 4.39
CA THR A 7 -18.59 -18.04 5.27
C THR A 7 -17.30 -17.21 5.32
N ALA A 8 -16.81 -16.75 4.16
CA ALA A 8 -15.63 -15.89 4.08
C ALA A 8 -15.86 -14.55 4.81
N ALA A 9 -17.04 -13.94 4.65
CA ALA A 9 -17.39 -12.71 5.34
C ALA A 9 -17.44 -12.88 6.86
N LEU A 10 -18.05 -13.96 7.36
CA LEU A 10 -18.06 -14.29 8.79
C LEU A 10 -16.65 -14.53 9.32
N PHE A 11 -15.82 -15.25 8.57
CA PHE A 11 -14.44 -15.53 8.96
C PHE A 11 -13.61 -14.25 9.08
N ILE A 12 -13.62 -13.38 8.06
CA ILE A 12 -12.87 -12.11 8.09
C ILE A 12 -13.37 -11.19 9.20
N THR A 13 -14.69 -11.15 9.45
CA THR A 13 -15.27 -10.38 10.56
C THR A 13 -14.80 -10.90 11.90
N ALA A 14 -14.90 -12.22 12.14
CA ALA A 14 -14.46 -12.85 13.37
C ALA A 14 -12.95 -12.67 13.58
N PHE A 15 -12.14 -12.87 12.54
CA PHE A 15 -10.70 -12.65 12.58
C PHE A 15 -10.37 -11.22 12.98
N THR A 16 -11.00 -10.21 12.36
CA THR A 16 -10.74 -8.79 12.65
C THR A 16 -11.14 -8.44 14.09
N LEU A 17 -12.29 -8.94 14.56
CA LEU A 17 -12.73 -8.73 15.95
C LEU A 17 -11.75 -9.37 16.94
N VAL A 18 -11.40 -10.64 16.76
CA VAL A 18 -10.44 -11.34 17.64
C VAL A 18 -9.08 -10.64 17.62
N PHE A 19 -8.56 -10.27 16.45
CA PHE A 19 -7.31 -9.54 16.32
C PHE A 19 -7.32 -8.20 17.09
N SER A 20 -8.43 -7.46 17.00
CA SER A 20 -8.59 -6.17 17.70
C SER A 20 -8.65 -6.28 19.23
N LEU A 21 -8.93 -7.47 19.78
CA LEU A 21 -8.86 -7.70 21.23
C LEU A 21 -7.42 -7.73 21.74
N PHE A 22 -6.47 -8.13 20.89
CA PHE A 22 -5.07 -8.29 21.27
C PHE A 22 -4.19 -7.13 20.80
N ILE A 23 -4.52 -6.52 19.65
CA ILE A 23 -3.70 -5.49 19.01
C ILE A 23 -4.48 -4.17 18.96
N ASN A 24 -3.99 -3.18 19.72
CA ASN A 24 -4.51 -1.82 19.67
C ASN A 24 -4.09 -1.13 18.36
N ALA A 25 -4.97 -0.28 17.84
CA ALA A 25 -4.63 0.58 16.72
C ALA A 25 -3.56 1.61 17.15
N PRO A 26 -2.50 1.81 16.35
CA PRO A 26 -1.47 2.82 16.63
C PRO A 26 -1.97 4.22 16.28
N LEU A 27 -2.91 4.73 17.08
CA LEU A 27 -3.47 6.07 16.91
C LEU A 27 -2.54 7.12 17.53
N LEU A 28 -2.40 8.26 16.87
CA LEU A 28 -1.72 9.43 17.43
C LEU A 28 -2.62 10.15 18.45
N GLU A 29 -2.02 11.11 19.16
CA GLU A 29 -2.74 12.04 20.02
C GLU A 29 -3.77 12.88 19.23
N LEU A 30 -4.65 13.56 19.96
CA LEU A 30 -5.62 14.49 19.38
C LEU A 30 -4.92 15.54 18.50
N ALA A 31 -5.54 15.85 17.37
CA ALA A 31 -4.96 16.76 16.37
C ALA A 31 -4.61 18.13 16.98
N ASN A 32 -3.40 18.60 16.69
CA ASN A 32 -2.90 19.90 17.12
C ASN A 32 -2.46 20.71 15.88
N HIS A 33 -3.14 21.82 15.60
CA HIS A 33 -2.83 22.66 14.45
C HIS A 33 -1.45 23.34 14.52
N ASN A 34 -0.86 23.46 15.71
CA ASN A 34 0.45 24.07 15.91
C ASN A 34 1.61 23.05 15.82
N ALA A 35 1.32 21.76 15.62
CA ALA A 35 2.33 20.70 15.60
C ALA A 35 2.09 19.72 14.45
N THR A 36 3.09 19.51 13.60
CA THR A 36 3.07 18.46 12.57
C THR A 36 3.84 17.25 13.08
N PRO A 37 3.25 16.04 13.07
CA PRO A 37 3.96 14.83 13.45
C PRO A 37 5.23 14.60 12.61
N ASN A 38 6.31 14.15 13.26
CA ASN A 38 7.57 13.83 12.58
C ASN A 38 8.07 12.45 13.03
N PRO A 39 8.15 11.46 12.12
CA PRO A 39 7.83 11.50 10.70
C PRO A 39 6.31 11.45 10.44
N SER A 40 5.85 12.24 9.47
CA SER A 40 4.47 12.21 9.00
C SER A 40 4.26 11.04 8.04
N LYS A 41 4.22 9.80 8.54
CA LYS A 41 3.94 8.60 7.73
C LYS A 41 2.44 8.48 7.42
N ALA A 42 2.10 8.22 6.16
CA ALA A 42 0.76 7.88 5.74
C ALA A 42 0.38 6.45 6.20
N PRO A 43 -0.92 6.12 6.23
CA PRO A 43 -1.36 4.73 6.41
C PRO A 43 -0.68 3.79 5.41
N TRP A 44 -0.44 2.54 5.81
CA TRP A 44 0.33 1.56 5.03
C TRP A 44 -0.14 1.38 3.58
N TYR A 45 -1.46 1.47 3.33
CA TYR A 45 -2.06 1.36 2.01
C TYR A 45 -1.82 2.58 1.10
N PHE A 46 -1.37 3.71 1.65
CA PHE A 46 -0.91 4.89 0.92
C PHE A 46 0.61 5.07 0.94
N LEU A 47 1.33 4.25 1.68
CA LEU A 47 2.75 4.47 1.95
C LEU A 47 3.61 4.34 0.69
N GLY A 48 3.27 3.43 -0.22
CA GLY A 48 3.94 3.34 -1.51
C GLY A 48 3.75 4.61 -2.36
N LEU A 49 2.59 5.26 -2.26
CA LEU A 49 2.31 6.50 -2.99
C LEU A 49 3.09 7.65 -2.35
N GLN A 50 3.16 7.68 -1.02
CA GLN A 50 3.98 8.63 -0.29
C GLN A 50 5.46 8.52 -0.66
N GLU A 51 5.98 7.30 -0.82
CA GLU A 51 7.34 7.10 -1.32
C GLU A 51 7.53 7.70 -2.72
N LEU A 52 6.56 7.49 -3.61
CA LEU A 52 6.59 8.07 -4.95
C LEU A 52 6.65 9.61 -4.94
N LEU A 53 5.95 10.24 -4.00
CA LEU A 53 5.97 11.70 -3.79
C LEU A 53 7.35 12.23 -3.35
N THR A 54 8.24 11.38 -2.85
CA THR A 54 9.63 11.81 -2.54
C THR A 54 10.52 11.91 -3.77
N MET A 55 10.13 11.28 -4.87
CA MET A 55 10.94 11.15 -6.09
C MET A 55 10.44 12.01 -7.25
N PHE A 56 9.16 12.35 -7.27
CA PHE A 56 8.52 13.07 -8.37
C PHE A 56 7.71 14.27 -7.86
N ASP A 57 7.40 15.18 -8.78
CA ASP A 57 6.47 16.29 -8.51
C ASP A 57 5.12 15.76 -7.97
N PRO A 58 4.53 16.39 -6.95
CA PRO A 58 3.29 15.94 -6.34
C PRO A 58 2.12 15.75 -7.32
N MET A 59 2.01 16.59 -8.36
CA MET A 59 0.95 16.44 -9.37
C MET A 59 1.16 15.20 -10.24
N ILE A 60 2.41 14.85 -10.50
CA ILE A 60 2.74 13.66 -11.30
C ILE A 60 2.52 12.40 -10.47
N ALA A 61 3.14 12.32 -9.29
CA ALA A 61 3.09 11.13 -8.45
C ALA A 61 1.72 10.91 -7.80
N GLY A 62 1.08 11.96 -7.29
CA GLY A 62 -0.17 11.85 -6.52
C GLY A 62 -1.43 11.78 -7.38
N VAL A 63 -1.42 12.39 -8.57
CA VAL A 63 -2.65 12.59 -9.36
C VAL A 63 -2.52 11.99 -10.76
N THR A 64 -1.55 12.45 -11.54
CA THR A 64 -1.48 12.15 -12.98
C THR A 64 -1.16 10.68 -13.23
N ALA A 65 -0.10 10.14 -12.62
CA ALA A 65 0.30 8.75 -12.84
C ALA A 65 -0.75 7.74 -12.32
N PRO A 66 -1.27 7.85 -11.07
CA PRO A 66 -2.35 6.98 -10.61
C PRO A 66 -3.62 7.13 -11.46
N GLY A 67 -3.98 8.36 -11.86
CA GLY A 67 -5.14 8.64 -12.70
C GLY A 67 -5.05 7.96 -14.06
N ILE A 68 -3.91 8.06 -14.75
CA ILE A 68 -3.68 7.38 -16.03
C ILE A 68 -3.77 5.85 -15.85
N VAL A 69 -3.16 5.30 -14.80
CA VAL A 69 -3.22 3.84 -14.54
C VAL A 69 -4.66 3.37 -14.31
N LEU A 70 -5.46 4.11 -13.55
CA LEU A 70 -6.87 3.79 -13.32
C LEU A 70 -7.69 3.85 -14.61
N VAL A 71 -7.46 4.86 -15.46
CA VAL A 71 -8.12 4.96 -16.77
C VAL A 71 -7.73 3.77 -17.65
N LEU A 72 -6.44 3.44 -17.75
CA LEU A 72 -5.97 2.27 -18.51
C LEU A 72 -6.57 0.96 -17.97
N LEU A 73 -6.68 0.82 -16.65
CA LEU A 73 -7.32 -0.34 -16.02
C LEU A 73 -8.81 -0.41 -16.35
N GLY A 74 -9.50 0.73 -16.40
CA GLY A 74 -10.89 0.80 -16.86
C GLY A 74 -11.06 0.37 -18.33
N PHE A 75 -10.05 0.62 -19.17
CA PHE A 75 -10.02 0.14 -20.55
C PHE A 75 -9.47 -1.28 -20.72
N ALA A 76 -8.94 -1.90 -19.67
CA ALA A 76 -8.37 -3.25 -19.72
C ALA A 76 -9.27 -4.30 -20.41
N PRO A 77 -10.59 -4.40 -20.16
CA PRO A 77 -11.44 -5.39 -20.83
C PRO A 77 -11.57 -5.19 -22.35
N TYR A 78 -11.27 -4.00 -22.87
CA TYR A 78 -11.32 -3.71 -24.31
C TYR A 78 -9.98 -3.93 -25.01
N ILE A 79 -8.89 -3.84 -24.24
CA ILE A 79 -7.51 -4.01 -24.69
C ILE A 79 -7.12 -5.49 -24.65
N ASP A 80 -7.36 -6.17 -23.53
CA ASP A 80 -7.07 -7.59 -23.36
C ASP A 80 -8.24 -8.43 -23.88
N ARG A 81 -8.11 -8.90 -25.12
CA ARG A 81 -9.10 -9.75 -25.80
C ARG A 81 -8.77 -11.23 -25.73
N ASN A 82 -7.86 -11.66 -24.86
CA ASN A 82 -7.53 -13.08 -24.75
C ASN A 82 -8.77 -13.85 -24.27
N PRO A 83 -9.31 -14.80 -25.06
CA PRO A 83 -10.48 -15.57 -24.67
C PRO A 83 -10.18 -16.60 -23.56
N SER A 84 -8.91 -16.93 -23.35
CA SER A 84 -8.50 -17.86 -22.31
C SER A 84 -8.24 -17.15 -20.97
N ASN A 85 -8.71 -17.78 -19.89
CA ASN A 85 -8.39 -17.38 -18.52
C ASN A 85 -7.31 -18.27 -17.91
N ALA A 86 -6.78 -19.23 -18.66
CA ALA A 86 -5.74 -20.14 -18.18
C ALA A 86 -4.43 -19.35 -17.95
N PRO A 87 -3.76 -19.51 -16.79
CA PRO A 87 -2.53 -18.78 -16.50
C PRO A 87 -1.42 -18.96 -17.55
N GLU A 88 -1.33 -20.16 -18.13
CA GLU A 88 -0.38 -20.52 -19.18
C GLU A 88 -0.54 -19.69 -20.47
N ASP A 89 -1.75 -19.23 -20.77
CA ASP A 89 -2.08 -18.43 -21.95
C ASP A 89 -1.96 -16.92 -21.69
N ARG A 90 -1.74 -16.51 -20.43
CA ARG A 90 -1.71 -15.11 -19.99
C ARG A 90 -0.39 -14.68 -19.38
N LYS A 91 0.69 -15.44 -19.64
CA LYS A 91 2.03 -15.22 -19.04
C LYS A 91 2.47 -13.76 -19.10
N PHE A 92 2.28 -13.09 -20.23
CA PHE A 92 2.64 -11.68 -20.37
C PHE A 92 1.86 -10.75 -19.41
N ALA A 93 0.53 -10.87 -19.37
CA ALA A 93 -0.31 -10.07 -18.47
C ALA A 93 0.00 -10.36 -17.00
N ILE A 94 0.22 -11.64 -16.66
CA ILE A 94 0.62 -12.05 -15.31
C ILE A 94 1.98 -11.46 -14.96
N SER A 95 2.98 -11.53 -15.84
CA SER A 95 4.31 -10.95 -15.60
C SER A 95 4.23 -9.44 -15.36
N ILE A 96 3.45 -8.70 -16.16
CA ILE A 96 3.23 -7.26 -15.95
C ILE A 96 2.56 -7.00 -14.60
N GLN A 97 1.53 -7.77 -14.25
CA GLN A 97 0.86 -7.65 -12.94
C GLN A 97 1.81 -7.97 -11.79
N THR A 98 2.66 -8.99 -11.93
CA THR A 98 3.67 -9.33 -10.92
C THR A 98 4.68 -8.19 -10.75
N ILE A 99 5.21 -7.64 -11.85
CA ILE A 99 6.13 -6.49 -11.79
C ILE A 99 5.45 -5.30 -11.11
N HIS A 100 4.19 -5.02 -11.45
CA HIS A 100 3.40 -3.96 -10.81
C HIS A 100 3.25 -4.19 -9.29
N LEU A 101 2.91 -5.41 -8.86
CA LEU A 101 2.80 -5.74 -7.43
C LEU A 101 4.16 -5.63 -6.71
N MET A 102 5.23 -6.13 -7.33
CA MET A 102 6.58 -6.04 -6.76
C MET A 102 7.04 -4.59 -6.64
N PHE A 103 6.75 -3.74 -7.63
CA PHE A 103 7.03 -2.32 -7.58
C PHE A 103 6.37 -1.66 -6.36
N TRP A 104 5.06 -1.83 -6.18
CA TRP A 104 4.35 -1.26 -5.04
C TRP A 104 4.78 -1.85 -3.70
N ALA A 105 5.03 -3.16 -3.64
CA ALA A 105 5.52 -3.82 -2.43
C ALA A 105 6.87 -3.25 -1.99
N VAL A 106 7.81 -3.06 -2.91
CA VAL A 106 9.12 -2.46 -2.62
C VAL A 106 8.96 -1.03 -2.09
N LEU A 107 8.12 -0.20 -2.70
CA LEU A 107 7.86 1.15 -2.19
C LEU A 107 7.26 1.11 -0.78
N VAL A 108 6.25 0.27 -0.52
CA VAL A 108 5.67 0.14 0.83
C VAL A 108 6.72 -0.32 1.85
N ILE A 109 7.61 -1.25 1.49
CA ILE A 109 8.70 -1.70 2.37
C ILE A 109 9.67 -0.55 2.66
N ILE A 110 10.06 0.24 1.66
CA ILE A 110 10.95 1.40 1.85
C ILE A 110 10.27 2.40 2.80
N GLY A 111 9.03 2.79 2.54
CA GLY A 111 8.31 3.75 3.39
C GLY A 111 8.09 3.25 4.81
N SER A 112 7.93 1.93 4.99
CA SER A 112 7.72 1.34 6.31
C SER A 112 8.99 1.38 7.13
N PHE A 113 10.11 0.88 6.56
CA PHE A 113 11.30 0.54 7.33
C PHE A 113 12.49 1.47 7.11
N PHE A 114 12.57 2.16 5.97
CA PHE A 114 13.73 2.97 5.58
C PHE A 114 13.48 4.48 5.69
N ARG A 115 12.33 4.89 6.26
CA ARG A 115 11.99 6.30 6.48
C ARG A 115 12.02 6.68 7.96
N GLY A 116 12.94 7.58 8.29
CA GLY A 116 13.17 8.12 9.63
C GLY A 116 12.73 9.58 9.76
N GLN A 117 13.39 10.34 10.64
CA GLN A 117 13.07 11.75 10.90
C GLN A 117 13.07 12.60 9.62
N GLY A 118 12.07 13.46 9.49
CA GLY A 118 11.82 14.28 8.30
C GLY A 118 11.40 13.47 7.07
N PHE A 119 11.05 12.19 7.24
CA PHE A 119 10.86 11.24 6.15
C PHE A 119 12.12 11.04 5.28
N ASN A 120 13.29 11.31 5.86
CA ASN A 120 14.57 11.06 5.20
C ASN A 120 14.87 9.55 5.16
N PHE A 121 15.64 9.15 4.15
CA PHE A 121 16.11 7.78 4.04
C PHE A 121 17.10 7.48 5.18
N THR A 122 16.86 6.40 5.92
CA THR A 122 17.73 5.92 6.99
C THR A 122 17.81 4.40 6.91
N TYR A 123 18.94 3.84 7.29
CA TYR A 123 19.04 2.39 7.39
C TYR A 123 18.37 1.88 8.68
N PRO A 124 17.63 0.76 8.63
CA PRO A 124 16.88 0.28 9.78
C PRO A 124 17.74 -0.07 11.00
N TRP A 125 19.00 -0.44 10.79
CA TRP A 125 19.94 -0.82 11.85
C TRP A 125 20.61 0.39 12.53
N ASP A 126 20.53 1.59 11.95
CA ASP A 126 21.08 2.80 12.57
C ASP A 126 20.14 3.33 13.67
N THR A 127 18.82 3.24 13.44
CA THR A 127 17.78 3.71 14.38
C THR A 127 17.11 2.59 15.18
N GLY A 128 17.23 1.33 14.74
CA GLY A 128 16.46 0.20 15.28
C GLY A 128 14.96 0.29 15.00
N LEU A 129 14.20 -0.79 15.26
CA LEU A 129 12.75 -0.84 15.04
C LEU A 129 11.97 0.19 15.89
N HIS A 130 12.40 0.42 17.13
CA HIS A 130 11.79 1.41 18.02
C HIS A 130 11.90 2.84 17.46
N GLY A 131 13.03 3.19 16.85
CA GLY A 131 13.21 4.50 16.23
C GLY A 131 12.43 4.72 14.93
N ILE A 132 11.98 3.65 14.26
CA ILE A 132 11.25 3.71 12.98
C ILE A 132 9.74 3.84 13.18
N PHE A 133 9.23 3.15 14.19
CA PHE A 133 7.79 3.04 14.46
C PHE A 133 7.34 3.85 15.68
N HIS A 134 8.27 4.56 16.35
CA HIS A 134 7.98 5.31 17.58
C HIS A 134 7.19 4.48 18.60
N LEU A 135 7.56 3.20 18.72
CA LEU A 135 7.02 2.21 19.67
C LEU A 135 7.77 2.25 21.01
#